data_AF-A0A8R2B9D9-F1
#
_entry.id   AF-A0A8R2B9D9-F1
#
_cell.length_a   1.000
_cell.length_b   1.000
_cell.length_c   1.000
_cell.angle_alpha   90.00
_cell.angle_beta   90.00
_cell.angle_gamma   90.00
#
_symmetry.space_group_name_H-M   'P 1'
#
loop_
_entity.id
_entity.type
_entity.pdbx_description
1 polymer ?
#
loop_
_entity_poly.entity_id
_entity_poly.type
_entity_poly.pdbx_seq_one_letter_code
_entity_poly.pdbx_strand_id
1 'polypeptide(L)'
;MEKLDRNMFYNRKQVPSVLLQGIVDSDLKFIDVFSGWPGSSHDARVFRRSLIGQKLLSNDLSILPENCHILGDGAYPLSENVMIPYRDNGNLTLAQKHFNRCLSSSRVVVEQAFGKLYCRFRKLKHMDVYHKSLCGLIITAACCLHNICIDMQDDFDADPYTPELDSEENSLAASRLGARKRDEPCNMLSLNVD
;
A
#
# COMPACT_ATOMS: atom_id res chain seq x y z
N MET A 1 -24.29 12.25 -17.90
CA MET A 1 -23.80 11.39 -16.81
C MET A 1 -23.14 10.18 -17.47
N GLU A 2 -21.81 10.07 -17.41
CA GLU A 2 -21.09 9.02 -18.15
C GLU A 2 -21.45 7.64 -17.61
N LYS A 3 -21.77 6.71 -18.52
CA LYS A 3 -21.99 5.30 -18.19
C LYS A 3 -20.67 4.72 -17.68
N LEU A 4 -20.69 4.10 -16.50
CA LEU A 4 -19.56 3.30 -16.01
C LEU A 4 -19.26 2.21 -17.05
N ASP A 5 -18.03 2.19 -17.59
CA ASP A 5 -17.54 1.02 -18.31
C ASP A 5 -17.26 -0.10 -17.28
N ARG A 6 -18.21 -1.03 -17.18
CA ARG A 6 -18.17 -2.14 -16.22
C ARG A 6 -16.93 -3.01 -16.43
N ASN A 7 -16.40 -3.09 -17.66
CA ASN A 7 -15.25 -3.92 -18.00
C ASN A 7 -13.98 -3.48 -17.24
N MET A 8 -13.85 -2.20 -16.90
CA MET A 8 -12.69 -1.69 -16.16
C MET A 8 -12.62 -2.21 -14.72
N PHE A 9 -13.75 -2.60 -14.12
CA PHE A 9 -13.79 -3.03 -12.72
C PHE A 9 -13.45 -4.51 -12.56
N TYR A 10 -13.42 -5.28 -13.64
CA TYR A 10 -12.98 -6.66 -13.59
C TYR A 10 -11.47 -6.69 -13.35
N ASN A 11 -11.05 -7.28 -12.24
CA ASN A 11 -9.65 -7.62 -12.02
C ASN A 11 -9.24 -8.76 -12.98
N ARG A 12 -7.97 -9.17 -12.92
CA ARG A 12 -7.42 -10.26 -13.76
C ARG A 12 -8.18 -11.59 -13.60
N LYS A 13 -8.89 -11.78 -12.49
CA LYS A 13 -9.73 -12.95 -12.20
C LYS A 13 -11.18 -12.81 -12.69
N GLN A 14 -11.48 -11.78 -13.47
CA GLN A 14 -12.83 -11.49 -13.94
C GLN A 14 -13.82 -11.29 -12.78
N VAL A 15 -13.37 -10.65 -11.68
CA VAL A 15 -14.22 -10.23 -10.56
C VAL A 15 -14.29 -8.71 -10.50
N PRO A 16 -15.49 -8.10 -10.49
CA PRO A 16 -15.66 -6.68 -10.23
C PRO A 16 -15.05 -6.29 -8.88
N SER A 17 -14.10 -5.36 -8.88
CA SER A 17 -13.38 -4.92 -7.69
C SER A 17 -13.06 -3.44 -7.77
N VAL A 18 -12.93 -2.84 -6.59
CA VAL A 18 -12.61 -1.43 -6.41
C VAL A 18 -11.35 -1.37 -5.56
N LEU A 19 -10.34 -0.65 -6.01
CA LEU A 19 -9.08 -0.52 -5.31
C LEU A 19 -9.21 0.43 -4.12
N LEU A 20 -8.51 0.04 -3.05
CA LEU A 20 -8.21 0.84 -1.87
C LEU A 20 -6.68 0.91 -1.74
N GLN A 21 -6.11 2.09 -1.98
CA GLN A 21 -4.77 2.43 -1.55
C GLN A 21 -4.86 2.93 -0.11
N GLY A 22 -4.02 2.41 0.79
CA GLY A 22 -3.99 2.83 2.19
C GLY A 22 -2.57 2.97 2.73
N ILE A 23 -2.36 3.97 3.57
CA ILE A 23 -1.18 4.09 4.44
C ILE A 23 -1.61 3.71 5.85
N VAL A 24 -0.83 2.84 6.49
CA VAL A 24 -1.16 2.25 7.79
C VAL A 24 -0.02 2.52 8.77
N ASP A 25 -0.35 2.87 10.02
CA ASP A 25 0.62 3.02 11.10
C ASP A 25 0.86 1.72 11.90
N SER A 26 1.72 1.76 12.91
CA SER A 26 2.03 0.60 13.76
C SER A 26 0.84 0.07 14.56
N ASP A 27 -0.20 0.88 14.75
CA ASP A 27 -1.39 0.54 15.54
C ASP A 27 -2.51 -0.04 14.66
N LEU A 28 -2.19 -0.42 13.42
CA LEU A 28 -3.13 -0.94 12.42
C LEU A 28 -4.18 0.09 11.99
N LYS A 29 -3.94 1.39 12.16
CA LYS A 29 -4.86 2.46 11.75
C LYS A 29 -4.52 2.95 10.37
N PHE A 30 -5.55 3.24 9.58
CA PHE A 30 -5.41 3.88 8.28
C PHE A 30 -5.20 5.39 8.47
N ILE A 31 -4.02 5.90 8.15
CA ILE A 31 -3.67 7.32 8.29
C ILE A 31 -3.90 8.12 6.99
N ASP A 32 -3.94 7.44 5.85
CA ASP A 32 -4.38 7.98 4.56
C ASP A 32 -5.05 6.88 3.75
N VAL A 33 -6.13 7.21 3.03
CA VAL A 33 -6.81 6.28 2.13
C VAL A 33 -7.22 6.95 0.84
N PHE A 34 -7.06 6.23 -0.27
CA PHE A 34 -7.52 6.66 -1.59
C PHE A 34 -8.22 5.49 -2.29
N SER A 35 -9.52 5.63 -2.52
CA SER A 35 -10.40 4.54 -2.94
C SER A 35 -11.21 4.91 -4.19
N GLY A 36 -11.91 3.92 -4.74
CA GLY A 36 -12.85 4.11 -5.85
C GLY A 36 -12.25 3.86 -7.22
N TRP A 37 -10.99 3.43 -7.34
CA TRP A 37 -10.41 3.11 -8.66
C TRP A 37 -10.85 1.72 -9.14
N PRO A 38 -10.99 1.50 -10.47
CA PRO A 38 -11.29 0.18 -10.98
C PRO A 38 -10.19 -0.83 -10.63
N GLY A 39 -10.56 -2.06 -10.29
CA GLY A 39 -9.67 -3.16 -9.91
C GLY A 39 -8.58 -3.54 -10.93
N SER A 40 -8.76 -3.18 -12.20
CA SER A 40 -7.75 -3.36 -13.24
C SER A 40 -6.64 -2.29 -13.25
N SER A 41 -6.76 -1.25 -12.41
CA SER A 41 -5.79 -0.15 -12.39
C SER A 41 -4.50 -0.57 -11.70
N HIS A 42 -3.34 -0.21 -12.27
CA HIS A 42 -2.05 -0.45 -11.63
C HIS A 42 -1.87 0.39 -10.35
N ASP A 43 -1.35 -0.22 -9.29
CA ASP A 43 -1.12 0.44 -7.99
C ASP A 43 -0.28 1.72 -8.12
N ALA A 44 0.81 1.66 -8.89
CA ALA A 44 1.66 2.82 -9.19
C ALA A 44 0.88 4.00 -9.80
N ARG A 45 -0.13 3.70 -10.63
CA ARG A 45 -0.97 4.70 -11.28
C ARG A 45 -1.94 5.31 -10.28
N VAL A 46 -2.57 4.48 -9.45
CA VAL A 46 -3.48 4.94 -8.38
C VAL A 46 -2.71 5.83 -7.40
N PHE A 47 -1.52 5.39 -6.98
CA PHE A 47 -0.62 6.16 -6.12
C PHE A 47 -0.30 7.54 -6.68
N ARG A 48 0.18 7.64 -7.93
CA ARG A 48 0.49 8.92 -8.58
C ARG A 48 -0.72 9.86 -8.71
N ARG A 49 -1.93 9.31 -8.69
CA ARG A 49 -3.17 10.08 -8.78
C ARG A 49 -3.70 10.48 -7.40
N SER A 50 -3.33 9.78 -6.34
CA SER A 50 -3.68 10.15 -4.96
C SER A 50 -3.04 11.48 -4.56
N LEU A 51 -3.71 12.25 -3.69
CA LEU A 51 -3.17 13.51 -3.18
C LEU A 51 -1.86 13.28 -2.42
N ILE A 52 -1.81 12.24 -1.58
CA ILE A 52 -0.61 11.90 -0.82
C ILE A 52 0.54 11.51 -1.75
N GLY A 53 0.28 10.70 -2.78
CA GLY A 53 1.32 10.26 -3.71
C GLY A 53 1.87 11.40 -4.54
N GLN A 54 1.03 12.37 -4.95
CA GLN A 54 1.52 13.60 -5.60
C GLN A 54 2.49 14.36 -4.70
N LYS A 55 2.14 14.56 -3.43
CA LYS A 55 2.97 15.28 -2.46
C LYS A 55 4.30 14.55 -2.18
N LEU A 56 4.23 13.25 -1.90
CA LEU A 56 5.41 12.41 -1.63
C LEU A 56 6.37 12.39 -2.81
N LEU A 57 5.85 12.30 -4.05
CA LEU A 57 6.66 12.29 -5.28
C LEU A 57 7.21 13.66 -5.68
N SER A 58 6.56 14.75 -5.24
CA SER A 58 7.07 16.11 -5.44
C SER A 58 8.16 16.51 -4.43
N ASN A 59 8.55 15.61 -3.53
CA ASN A 59 9.46 15.89 -2.42
C ASN A 59 9.00 17.08 -1.56
N ASP A 60 7.69 17.15 -1.30
CA ASP A 60 7.15 18.13 -0.36
C ASP A 60 7.61 17.78 1.07
N LEU A 61 8.63 18.50 1.54
CA LEU A 61 9.28 18.30 2.84
C LEU A 61 8.35 18.57 4.03
N SER A 62 7.14 19.09 3.80
CA SER A 62 6.18 19.36 4.89
C SER A 62 5.37 18.14 5.33
N ILE A 63 5.41 17.04 4.57
CA ILE A 63 4.52 15.89 4.79
C ILE A 63 5.12 14.84 5.73
N LEU A 64 6.44 14.65 5.70
CA LEU A 64 7.13 13.69 6.55
C LEU A 64 8.19 14.42 7.37
N PRO A 65 8.43 13.99 8.63
CA PRO A 65 9.58 14.47 9.39
C PRO A 65 10.89 14.23 8.64
N GLU A 66 11.93 15.01 8.98
CA GLU A 66 13.25 14.83 8.40
C GLU A 66 13.74 13.38 8.57
N ASN A 67 14.37 12.85 7.52
CA ASN A 67 14.89 11.48 7.45
C ASN A 67 13.83 10.36 7.53
N CYS A 68 12.53 10.67 7.58
CA CYS A 68 11.47 9.66 7.51
C CYS A 68 11.09 9.33 6.05
N HIS A 69 10.40 8.20 5.87
CA HIS A 69 9.90 7.71 4.59
C HIS A 69 8.73 6.73 4.82
N ILE A 70 7.86 6.59 3.82
CA ILE A 70 6.80 5.57 3.80
C ILE A 70 7.38 4.28 3.20
N LEU A 71 7.03 3.13 3.79
CA LEU A 71 7.39 1.82 3.25
C LEU A 71 6.36 1.36 2.22
N GLY A 72 6.80 1.05 1.01
CA GLY A 72 5.98 0.52 -0.08
C GLY A 72 6.44 -0.86 -0.53
N ASP A 73 5.58 -1.56 -1.26
CA ASP A 73 5.98 -2.74 -2.02
C ASP A 73 6.71 -2.38 -3.33
N GLY A 74 7.11 -3.39 -4.10
CA GLY A 74 7.81 -3.21 -5.37
C GLY A 74 6.98 -2.60 -6.50
N ALA A 75 5.65 -2.48 -6.35
CA ALA A 75 4.76 -1.86 -7.32
C ALA A 75 4.76 -0.33 -7.21
N TYR A 76 5.23 0.24 -6.10
CA TYR A 76 5.34 1.70 -5.93
C TYR A 76 6.65 2.25 -6.52
N PRO A 77 6.66 3.53 -6.95
CA PRO A 77 7.88 4.21 -7.38
C PRO A 77 8.82 4.52 -6.19
N LEU A 78 10.12 4.21 -6.33
CA LEU A 78 11.14 4.63 -5.38
C LEU A 78 11.36 6.15 -5.43
N SER A 79 11.27 6.81 -4.27
CA SER A 79 11.55 8.24 -4.10
C SER A 79 12.26 8.49 -2.76
N GLU A 80 12.58 9.74 -2.44
CA GLU A 80 13.11 10.07 -1.10
C GLU A 80 12.08 9.84 0.00
N ASN A 81 10.79 9.92 -0.33
CA ASN A 81 9.72 9.79 0.65
C ASN A 81 9.04 8.40 0.63
N VAL A 82 9.41 7.53 -0.32
CA VAL A 82 8.85 6.18 -0.47
C VAL A 82 9.97 5.18 -0.68
N MET A 83 10.13 4.27 0.27
CA MET A 83 11.15 3.23 0.28
C MET A 83 10.54 1.88 -0.11
N ILE A 84 11.14 1.24 -1.12
CA ILE A 84 10.67 -0.03 -1.69
C ILE A 84 11.80 -1.07 -1.68
N PRO A 85 11.50 -2.38 -1.75
CA PRO A 85 12.54 -3.40 -1.82
C PRO A 85 13.44 -3.25 -3.07
N TYR A 86 14.64 -3.82 -3.02
CA TYR A 86 15.46 -4.04 -4.21
C TYR A 86 14.76 -5.06 -5.11
N ARG A 87 14.71 -4.78 -6.43
CA ARG A 87 14.17 -5.74 -7.41
C ARG A 87 15.07 -6.95 -7.50
N ASP A 88 14.47 -8.14 -7.40
CA ASP A 88 15.22 -9.39 -7.50
C ASP A 88 15.33 -9.83 -8.96
N ASN A 89 16.42 -9.43 -9.60
CA ASN A 89 16.77 -9.88 -10.95
C ASN A 89 17.74 -11.09 -10.91
N GLY A 90 17.74 -11.85 -9.81
CA GLY A 90 18.66 -12.97 -9.57
C GLY A 90 20.05 -12.58 -9.05
N ASN A 91 20.33 -11.27 -8.91
CA ASN A 91 21.66 -10.74 -8.58
C ASN A 91 21.68 -9.90 -7.29
N LEU A 92 20.74 -10.13 -6.36
CA LEU A 92 20.74 -9.42 -5.07
C LEU A 92 21.89 -9.87 -4.17
N THR A 93 22.62 -8.89 -3.63
CA THR A 93 23.62 -9.13 -2.58
C THR A 93 22.96 -9.64 -1.29
N LEU A 94 23.75 -10.25 -0.40
CA LEU A 94 23.24 -10.69 0.91
C LEU A 94 22.65 -9.54 1.73
N ALA A 95 23.29 -8.37 1.71
CA ALA A 95 22.79 -7.16 2.37
C ALA A 95 21.42 -6.74 1.82
N GLN A 96 21.25 -6.74 0.49
CA GLN A 96 19.97 -6.41 -0.15
C GLN A 96 18.88 -7.44 0.15
N LYS A 97 19.22 -8.73 0.19
CA LYS A 97 18.28 -9.80 0.59
C LYS A 97 17.83 -9.62 2.05
N HIS A 98 18.76 -9.30 2.95
CA HIS A 98 18.46 -9.00 4.34
C HIS A 98 17.55 -7.76 4.47
N PHE A 99 17.90 -6.66 3.79
CA PHE A 99 17.07 -5.46 3.73
C PHE A 99 15.65 -5.76 3.24
N ASN A 100 15.51 -6.51 2.13
CA ASN A 100 14.20 -6.89 1.59
C ASN A 100 13.38 -7.69 2.60
N ARG A 101 14.02 -8.59 3.36
CA ARG A 101 13.37 -9.36 4.44
C ARG A 101 12.90 -8.45 5.58
N CYS A 102 13.73 -7.52 6.05
CA CYS A 102 13.37 -6.55 7.09
C CYS A 102 12.20 -5.67 6.64
N LEU A 103 12.25 -5.15 5.41
CA LEU A 103 11.19 -4.31 4.85
C LEU A 103 9.89 -5.11 4.67
N SER A 104 9.96 -6.38 4.25
CA SER A 104 8.78 -7.25 4.17
C SER A 104 8.18 -7.51 5.56
N SER A 105 9.01 -7.81 6.55
CA SER A 105 8.57 -8.02 7.94
C SER A 105 7.88 -6.78 8.51
N SER A 106 8.44 -5.59 8.26
CA SER A 106 7.87 -4.32 8.72
C SER A 106 6.50 -4.02 8.09
N ARG A 107 6.24 -4.52 6.88
CA ARG A 107 4.97 -4.32 6.17
C ARG A 107 3.87 -5.32 6.55
N VAL A 108 4.14 -6.32 7.40
CA VAL A 108 3.12 -7.25 7.92
C VAL A 108 1.96 -6.49 8.59
N VAL A 109 2.25 -5.34 9.20
CA VAL A 109 1.25 -4.42 9.78
C VAL A 109 0.17 -3.99 8.77
N VAL A 110 0.54 -3.81 7.50
CA VAL A 110 -0.38 -3.43 6.42
C VAL A 110 -1.32 -4.60 6.14
N GLU A 111 -0.78 -5.81 5.98
CA GLU A 111 -1.57 -7.02 5.73
C GLU A 111 -2.58 -7.29 6.86
N GLN A 112 -2.14 -7.10 8.12
CA GLN A 112 -2.99 -7.22 9.30
C GLN A 112 -4.12 -6.17 9.31
N ALA A 113 -3.83 -4.91 9.02
CA ALA A 113 -4.84 -3.85 9.01
C ALA A 113 -5.89 -4.07 7.91
N PHE A 114 -5.47 -4.40 6.69
CA PHE A 114 -6.38 -4.76 5.61
C PHE A 114 -7.18 -6.03 5.93
N GLY A 115 -6.56 -7.03 6.55
CA GLY A 115 -7.23 -8.24 7.00
C GLY A 115 -8.34 -7.96 8.01
N LYS A 116 -8.04 -7.18 9.05
CA LYS A 116 -9.02 -6.75 10.04
C LYS A 116 -10.15 -5.94 9.39
N LEU A 117 -9.83 -5.01 8.48
CA LEU A 117 -10.83 -4.24 7.74
C LEU A 117 -11.81 -5.15 6.98
N TYR A 118 -11.30 -6.10 6.18
CA TYR A 118 -12.14 -6.99 5.38
C TYR A 118 -12.92 -8.00 6.22
N CYS A 119 -12.36 -8.46 7.34
CA CYS A 119 -13.03 -9.39 8.24
C CYS A 119 -14.14 -8.70 9.05
N ARG A 120 -13.91 -7.45 9.50
CA ARG A 120 -14.87 -6.64 10.24
C ARG A 120 -16.02 -6.16 9.34
N PHE A 121 -15.69 -5.62 8.17
CA PHE A 121 -16.67 -5.08 7.22
C PHE A 121 -16.83 -6.01 6.02
N ARG A 122 -17.38 -7.20 6.26
CA ARG A 122 -17.52 -8.26 5.22
C ARG A 122 -18.22 -7.81 3.94
N LYS A 123 -19.08 -6.78 3.99
CA LYS A 123 -19.71 -6.23 2.77
C LYS A 123 -18.68 -5.72 1.76
N LEU A 124 -17.47 -5.33 2.18
CA LEU A 124 -16.37 -4.97 1.30
C LEU A 124 -15.89 -6.14 0.41
N LYS A 125 -16.03 -7.39 0.85
CA LYS A 125 -15.68 -8.59 0.06
C LYS A 125 -16.70 -8.89 -1.05
N HIS A 126 -17.93 -8.41 -0.89
CA HIS A 126 -19.06 -8.68 -1.79
C HIS A 126 -19.80 -7.37 -2.12
N MET A 127 -19.02 -6.34 -2.44
CA MET A 127 -19.56 -5.04 -2.78
C MET A 127 -19.96 -5.02 -4.25
N ASP A 128 -21.23 -4.72 -4.51
CA ASP A 128 -21.74 -4.55 -5.85
C ASP A 128 -21.29 -3.19 -6.40
N VAL A 129 -20.57 -3.21 -7.53
CA VAL A 129 -20.01 -2.01 -8.14
C VAL A 129 -21.05 -1.33 -9.03
N TYR A 130 -21.98 -0.58 -8.44
CA TYR A 130 -22.97 0.20 -9.19
C TYR A 130 -22.48 1.61 -9.52
N HIS A 131 -21.88 2.30 -8.55
CA HIS A 131 -21.42 3.68 -8.69
C HIS A 131 -20.05 3.88 -8.04
N LYS A 132 -19.05 4.22 -8.86
CA LYS A 132 -17.65 4.45 -8.45
C LYS A 132 -17.53 5.33 -7.20
N SER A 133 -18.19 6.49 -7.21
CA SER A 133 -18.12 7.46 -6.11
C SER A 133 -18.72 6.92 -4.81
N LEU A 134 -19.83 6.18 -4.89
CA LEU A 134 -20.46 5.58 -3.73
C LEU A 134 -19.59 4.44 -3.15
N CYS A 135 -19.01 3.60 -4.00
CA CYS A 135 -18.07 2.57 -3.58
C CYS A 135 -16.87 3.17 -2.84
N GLY A 136 -16.30 4.26 -3.36
CA GLY A 136 -15.21 4.97 -2.69
C GLY A 136 -15.61 5.48 -1.30
N LEU A 137 -16.77 6.11 -1.19
CA LEU A 137 -17.30 6.61 0.10
C LEU A 137 -17.54 5.48 1.11
N ILE A 138 -18.12 4.36 0.69
CA ILE A 138 -18.35 3.19 1.57
C ILE A 138 -17.03 2.64 2.08
N ILE A 139 -16.04 2.48 1.20
CA ILE A 139 -14.71 1.98 1.57
C ILE A 139 -14.04 2.94 2.57
N THR A 140 -14.04 4.24 2.28
CA THR A 140 -13.45 5.26 3.16
C THR A 140 -14.14 5.29 4.52
N ALA A 141 -15.48 5.21 4.56
CA ALA A 141 -16.23 5.13 5.81
C ALA A 141 -15.85 3.88 6.62
N ALA A 142 -15.67 2.74 5.97
CA ALA A 142 -15.23 1.51 6.65
C ALA A 142 -13.82 1.67 7.26
N CYS A 143 -12.89 2.33 6.58
CA CYS A 143 -11.57 2.65 7.15
C CYS A 143 -11.67 3.57 8.37
N CYS A 144 -12.53 4.60 8.34
CA CYS A 144 -12.75 5.47 9.49
C CYS A 144 -13.37 4.70 10.68
N LEU A 145 -14.38 3.87 10.43
CA LEU A 145 -15.00 3.03 11.45
C LEU A 145 -14.01 2.01 12.02
N HIS A 146 -13.16 1.41 11.18
CA HIS A 146 -12.06 0.55 11.62
C HIS A 146 -11.16 1.26 12.62
N ASN A 147 -10.71 2.48 12.30
CA ASN A 147 -9.87 3.27 13.21
C ASN A 147 -10.57 3.56 14.54
N ILE A 148 -11.87 3.87 14.53
CA ILE A 148 -12.65 4.06 15.76
C ILE A 148 -12.67 2.77 16.59
N CYS A 149 -12.86 1.61 15.97
CA CYS A 149 -12.79 0.33 16.68
C CYS A 149 -11.41 0.08 17.30
N ILE A 150 -10.32 0.41 16.60
CA ILE A 150 -8.96 0.33 17.15
C ILE A 150 -8.81 1.26 18.37
N ASP A 151 -9.27 2.50 18.27
CA ASP A 151 -9.21 3.48 19.36
C ASP A 151 -10.02 3.06 20.58
N MET A 152 -11.13 2.36 20.35
CA MET A 152 -11.98 1.79 21.41
C MET A 152 -11.46 0.46 21.97
N GLN A 153 -10.29 -0.01 21.51
CA GLN A 153 -9.70 -1.30 21.91
C GLN A 153 -10.66 -2.48 21.71
N ASP A 154 -11.42 -2.45 20.62
CA ASP A 154 -12.31 -3.54 20.22
C ASP A 154 -11.51 -4.81 19.93
N ASP A 155 -11.70 -5.83 20.76
CA ASP A 155 -11.04 -7.12 20.66
C ASP A 155 -11.65 -7.96 19.52
N PHE A 156 -11.23 -7.62 18.30
CA PHE A 156 -11.64 -8.32 17.08
C PHE A 156 -10.47 -9.12 16.52
N ASP A 157 -10.50 -10.43 16.77
CA ASP A 157 -9.61 -11.38 16.11
C ASP A 157 -10.06 -11.60 14.66
N ALA A 158 -9.22 -11.16 13.73
CA ALA A 158 -9.40 -11.44 12.32
C ALA A 158 -8.55 -12.66 11.96
N ASP A 159 -9.13 -13.60 11.21
CA ASP A 159 -8.36 -14.65 10.57
C ASP A 159 -7.24 -14.04 9.72
N PRO A 160 -6.08 -14.71 9.59
CA PRO A 160 -4.99 -14.25 8.73
C PRO A 160 -5.51 -13.99 7.31
N TYR A 161 -5.52 -12.71 6.91
CA TYR A 161 -5.82 -12.34 5.54
C TYR A 161 -4.54 -12.44 4.73
N THR A 162 -4.50 -13.38 3.79
CA THR A 162 -3.47 -13.40 2.76
C THR A 162 -3.93 -12.52 1.60
N PRO A 163 -3.44 -11.28 1.45
CA PRO A 163 -3.67 -10.54 0.23
C PRO A 163 -3.11 -11.35 -0.95
N GLU A 164 -3.88 -11.45 -2.02
CA GLU A 164 -3.40 -12.03 -3.27
C GLU A 164 -2.45 -11.00 -3.90
N LEU A 165 -1.16 -11.09 -3.56
CA LEU A 165 -0.11 -10.24 -4.12
C LEU A 165 0.12 -10.64 -5.58
N ASP A 166 -0.47 -9.88 -6.50
CA ASP A 166 -0.05 -9.93 -7.91
C ASP A 166 1.32 -9.27 -8.01
N SER A 167 2.38 -10.06 -8.13
CA SER A 167 3.74 -9.57 -8.36
C SER A 167 3.82 -8.96 -9.76
N GLU A 168 3.48 -7.67 -9.90
CA GLU A 168 3.73 -6.94 -11.13
C GLU A 168 5.19 -6.48 -11.20
N GLU A 169 5.95 -7.02 -12.15
CA GLU A 169 7.23 -6.46 -12.59
C GLU A 169 6.99 -5.11 -13.28
N ASN A 170 7.03 -4.03 -12.50
CA ASN A 170 6.83 -2.70 -13.05
C ASN A 170 8.17 -1.97 -13.25
N SER A 171 8.47 -1.60 -14.49
CA SER A 171 9.64 -0.78 -14.87
C SER A 171 9.42 0.69 -14.50
N LEU A 172 9.49 0.99 -13.21
CA LEU A 172 9.46 2.37 -12.74
C LEU A 172 10.89 2.89 -12.56
N ALA A 173 11.16 4.08 -13.11
CA ALA A 173 12.43 4.77 -12.94
C ALA A 173 12.64 5.09 -11.45
N ALA A 174 13.75 4.61 -10.90
CA ALA A 174 14.15 4.91 -9.53
C ALA A 174 14.71 6.33 -9.44
N SER A 175 14.27 7.12 -8.45
CA SER A 175 14.95 8.37 -8.10
C SER A 175 16.37 8.07 -7.63
N ARG A 176 17.37 8.80 -8.15
CA ARG A 176 18.78 8.66 -7.72
C ARG A 176 18.94 8.95 -6.22
N LEU A 177 18.19 9.94 -5.71
CA LEU A 177 18.20 10.29 -4.29
C LEU A 177 17.47 9.23 -3.45
N GLY A 178 16.34 8.73 -3.94
CA GLY A 178 15.63 7.60 -3.30
C GLY A 178 16.48 6.33 -3.22
N ALA A 179 17.29 6.04 -4.25
CA ALA A 179 18.23 4.92 -4.23
C ALA A 179 19.28 5.08 -3.12
N ARG A 180 19.92 6.25 -3.03
CA ARG A 180 20.90 6.55 -1.97
C ARG A 180 20.29 6.42 -0.58
N LYS A 181 19.10 7.01 -0.37
CA LYS A 181 18.38 6.94 0.91
C LYS A 181 17.96 5.52 1.30
N ARG A 182 17.81 4.60 0.34
CA ARG A 182 17.58 3.17 0.60
C ARG A 182 18.89 2.41 0.87
N ASP A 183 19.97 2.76 0.20
CA ASP A 183 21.26 2.11 0.39
C ASP A 183 21.83 2.35 1.80
N GLU A 184 21.56 3.51 2.41
CA GLU A 184 21.92 3.82 3.80
C GLU A 184 21.39 2.79 4.82
N PRO A 185 20.06 2.56 4.97
CA PRO A 185 19.53 1.56 5.87
C PRO A 185 19.90 0.13 5.46
N CYS A 186 20.07 -0.15 4.17
CA CYS A 186 20.57 -1.46 3.71
C CYS A 186 21.97 -1.75 4.26
N ASN A 187 22.88 -0.78 4.21
CA ASN A 187 24.23 -0.91 4.74
C ASN A 187 24.21 -0.97 6.28
N MET A 188 23.43 -0.14 6.95
CA MET A 188 23.31 -0.17 8.41
C MET A 188 22.79 -1.50 8.94
N LEU A 189 21.76 -2.07 8.30
CA LEU A 189 21.21 -3.38 8.67
C LEU A 189 22.18 -4.53 8.39
N SER A 190 23.11 -4.37 7.45
CA SER A 190 24.12 -5.39 7.16
C SER A 190 25.25 -5.46 8.18
N LEU A 191 25.49 -4.37 8.93
CA LEU A 191 26.51 -4.31 9.98
C LEU A 191 26.06 -4.95 11.30
N ASN A 192 24.76 -5.22 11.46
CA ASN A 192 24.17 -5.78 12.68
C ASN A 192 23.87 -7.29 12.56
N VAL A 193 24.54 -8.00 11.64
CA VAL A 193 24.31 -9.44 11.34
C VAL A 193 25.43 -10.32 11.91
N ASP A 194 26.11 -9.87 12.96
CA ASP A 194 27.12 -10.66 13.72
C ASP A 194 26.51 -11.35 14.94
#